data_AF-A0A7S1NG12-F1
#
_entry.id   AF-A0A7S1NG12-F1
#
_cell.length_a   1.000
_cell.length_b   1.000
_cell.length_c   1.000
_cell.angle_alpha   90.00
_cell.angle_beta   90.00
_cell.angle_gamma   90.00
#
_symmetry.space_group_name_H-M   'P 1'
#
loop_
_entity.id
_entity.type
_entity.pdbx_description
1 polymer ?
#
loop_
_entity_poly.entity_id
_entity_poly.type
_entity_poly.pdbx_seq_one_letter_code
_entity_poly.pdbx_strand_id
1 'polypeptide(L)'
;LGDPQSKPLPRQQLKLCAQAERRSPAPHTPSDVALRSVDRHMQPGPVTDLIGTGGGLLVAVSLVPQLYKTIRTRSTQDISYGYQAVYMIGLAGILYYALALGLPAIYGPAFFEFFCIAALTVLKVYFEYLRPAAPCEAPASPSPPASPCREMV
;
A
#
# COMPACT_ATOMS: atom_id res chain seq x y z
N LEU A 1 -70.03 34.36 -24.04
CA LEU A 1 -68.58 34.34 -23.72
C LEU A 1 -67.93 33.33 -24.65
N GLY A 2 -67.49 33.77 -25.83
CA GLY A 2 -66.81 32.93 -26.81
C GLY A 2 -65.34 33.31 -26.85
N ASP A 3 -64.47 32.35 -26.54
CA ASP A 3 -63.01 32.48 -26.55
C ASP A 3 -62.51 32.89 -27.95
N PRO A 4 -61.66 33.92 -28.09
CA PRO A 4 -61.17 34.31 -29.40
C PRO A 4 -60.00 33.41 -29.83
N GLN A 5 -60.18 32.74 -30.98
CA GLN A 5 -59.10 32.35 -31.90
C GLN A 5 -58.04 31.36 -31.38
N SER A 6 -58.41 30.08 -31.23
CA SER A 6 -57.44 28.98 -31.35
C SER A 6 -57.07 28.72 -32.81
N LYS A 7 -56.30 29.63 -33.42
CA LYS A 7 -55.70 29.39 -34.74
C LYS A 7 -54.73 28.20 -34.66
N PRO A 8 -54.85 27.20 -35.56
CA PRO A 8 -53.94 26.06 -35.56
C PRO A 8 -52.52 26.53 -35.81
N LEU A 9 -51.62 26.23 -34.87
CA LEU A 9 -50.23 26.64 -34.92
C LEU A 9 -49.56 26.03 -36.17
N PRO A 10 -48.84 26.82 -36.99
CA PRO A 10 -48.22 26.32 -38.22
C PRO A 10 -47.33 25.10 -37.95
N ARG A 11 -47.35 24.09 -38.83
CA ARG A 11 -46.55 22.85 -38.66
C ARG A 11 -45.05 23.09 -38.41
N GLN A 12 -44.51 24.22 -38.84
CA GLN A 12 -43.13 24.62 -38.55
C GLN A 12 -42.91 25.00 -37.07
N GLN A 13 -43.84 25.72 -36.46
CA GLN A 13 -43.80 26.07 -35.04
C GLN A 13 -43.93 24.82 -34.16
N LEU A 14 -44.78 23.86 -34.55
CA LEU A 14 -44.89 22.58 -33.85
C LEU A 14 -43.58 21.77 -33.90
N LYS A 15 -42.88 21.80 -35.04
CA LYS A 15 -41.55 21.20 -35.18
C LYS A 15 -40.50 21.94 -34.34
N LEU A 16 -40.52 23.28 -34.31
CA LEU A 16 -39.62 24.06 -33.47
C LEU A 16 -39.84 23.80 -31.98
N CYS A 17 -41.09 23.76 -31.51
CA CYS A 17 -41.41 23.45 -30.12
C CYS A 17 -41.03 22.02 -29.76
N ALA A 18 -41.32 21.03 -30.61
CA ALA A 18 -40.90 19.65 -30.39
C ALA A 18 -39.36 19.48 -30.41
N GLN A 19 -38.66 20.31 -31.17
CA GLN A 19 -37.20 20.33 -31.24
C GLN A 19 -36.57 21.11 -30.08
N ALA A 20 -37.24 22.13 -29.56
CA ALA A 20 -36.86 22.87 -28.36
C ALA A 20 -37.03 22.02 -27.08
N GLU A 21 -38.11 21.23 -26.99
CA GLU A 21 -38.33 20.28 -25.88
C GLU A 21 -37.24 19.20 -25.83
N ARG A 22 -36.78 18.69 -26.99
CA ARG A 22 -35.65 17.76 -27.07
C ARG A 22 -34.29 18.39 -26.76
N ARG A 23 -34.20 19.72 -26.77
CA ARG A 23 -32.95 20.47 -26.50
C ARG A 23 -32.87 20.99 -25.07
N SER A 24 -33.94 20.87 -24.28
CA SER A 24 -33.85 21.05 -22.83
C SER A 24 -33.01 19.89 -22.29
N PRO A 25 -31.79 20.14 -21.78
CA PRO A 25 -31.08 19.12 -21.05
C PRO A 25 -31.96 18.70 -19.87
N ALA A 26 -32.14 17.39 -19.70
CA ALA A 26 -32.89 16.82 -18.57
C ALA A 26 -32.51 17.54 -17.26
N PRO A 27 -33.46 17.78 -16.35
CA PRO A 27 -33.15 18.41 -15.07
C PRO A 27 -32.06 17.59 -14.39
N HIS A 28 -30.88 18.17 -14.29
CA HIS A 28 -29.72 17.57 -13.65
C HIS A 28 -30.13 17.23 -12.22
N THR A 29 -30.25 15.94 -11.92
CA THR A 29 -30.50 15.48 -10.57
C THR A 29 -29.40 16.05 -9.67
N PRO A 30 -29.73 16.65 -8.51
CA PRO A 30 -28.73 17.22 -7.59
C PRO A 30 -27.68 16.17 -7.18
N SER A 31 -28.03 14.88 -7.27
CA SER A 31 -27.15 13.73 -7.09
C SER A 31 -25.96 13.70 -8.04
N ASP A 32 -26.09 14.09 -9.32
CA ASP A 32 -24.99 14.09 -10.29
C ASP A 32 -24.00 15.24 -10.06
N VAL A 33 -24.51 16.39 -9.63
CA VAL A 33 -23.67 17.54 -9.27
C VAL A 33 -22.96 17.27 -7.94
N ALA A 34 -23.66 16.66 -6.98
CA ALA A 34 -23.06 16.22 -5.71
C ALA A 34 -21.98 15.15 -5.95
N LEU A 35 -22.25 14.10 -6.74
CA LEU A 35 -21.27 13.07 -7.11
C LEU A 35 -20.06 13.67 -7.82
N ARG A 36 -20.25 14.60 -8.78
CA ARG A 36 -19.14 15.29 -9.46
C ARG A 36 -18.37 16.26 -8.56
N SER A 37 -19.00 16.80 -7.52
CA SER A 37 -18.32 17.67 -6.54
C SER A 37 -17.49 16.87 -5.55
N VAL A 38 -17.98 15.69 -5.14
CA VAL A 38 -17.23 14.72 -4.33
C VAL A 38 -16.04 14.17 -5.12
N ASP A 39 -16.22 13.90 -6.42
CA ASP A 39 -15.17 13.38 -7.32
C ASP A 39 -14.02 14.39 -7.56
N ARG A 40 -14.30 15.70 -7.46
CA ARG A 40 -13.30 16.76 -7.67
C ARG A 40 -12.37 16.97 -6.47
N HIS A 41 -12.70 16.45 -5.29
CA HIS A 41 -11.93 16.68 -4.05
C HIS A 41 -10.82 15.66 -3.78
N MET A 42 -10.70 14.59 -4.57
CA MET A 42 -9.69 13.54 -4.39
C MET A 42 -8.75 13.44 -5.60
N GLN A 43 -8.40 14.56 -6.23
CA GLN A 43 -7.28 14.61 -7.16
C GLN A 43 -6.01 14.86 -6.34
N PRO A 44 -5.13 13.85 -6.13
CA PRO A 44 -3.85 14.08 -5.49
C PRO A 44 -3.08 15.10 -6.35
N GLY A 45 -2.74 16.24 -5.74
CA GLY A 45 -1.92 17.23 -6.43
C GLY A 45 -0.51 16.69 -6.66
N PRO A 46 0.30 17.36 -7.51
CA PRO A 46 1.67 16.95 -7.79
C PRO A 46 2.54 16.84 -6.52
N VAL A 47 2.21 17.57 -5.46
CA VAL A 47 2.88 17.49 -4.15
C VAL A 47 2.59 16.15 -3.44
N THR A 48 1.35 15.66 -3.51
CA THR A 48 0.95 14.38 -2.90
C THR A 48 1.65 13.21 -3.58
N ASP A 49 1.77 13.23 -4.91
CA ASP A 49 2.50 12.22 -5.66
C ASP A 49 3.99 12.22 -5.36
N LEU A 50 4.59 13.41 -5.19
CA LEU A 50 6.00 13.54 -4.82
C LEU A 50 6.26 13.02 -3.41
N ILE A 51 5.37 13.31 -2.44
CA ILE A 51 5.49 12.80 -1.07
C ILE A 51 5.26 11.29 -1.02
N GLY A 52 4.28 10.77 -1.77
CA GLY A 52 4.02 9.33 -1.84
C GLY A 52 5.19 8.56 -2.46
N THR A 53 5.69 9.04 -3.59
CA THR A 53 6.82 8.42 -4.29
C THR A 53 8.12 8.58 -3.50
N GLY A 54 8.38 9.77 -2.98
CA GLY A 54 9.58 10.08 -2.19
C GLY A 54 9.58 9.34 -0.85
N GLY A 55 8.45 9.28 -0.16
CA GLY A 55 8.28 8.52 1.07
C GLY A 55 8.46 7.03 0.84
N GLY A 56 7.85 6.46 -0.21
CA GLY A 56 8.04 5.07 -0.59
C GLY A 56 9.50 4.75 -0.93
N LEU A 57 10.17 5.63 -1.68
CA LEU A 57 11.61 5.49 -1.98
C LEU A 57 12.47 5.57 -0.72
N LEU A 58 12.14 6.45 0.22
CA LEU A 58 12.89 6.59 1.48
C LEU A 58 12.78 5.31 2.34
N VAL A 59 11.57 4.74 2.41
CA VAL A 59 11.33 3.45 3.08
C VAL A 59 12.09 2.32 2.36
N ALA A 60 12.03 2.26 1.04
CA ALA A 60 12.80 1.32 0.23
C ALA A 60 14.31 1.42 0.48
N VAL A 61 14.87 2.64 0.53
CA VAL A 61 16.29 2.88 0.83
C VAL A 61 16.64 2.45 2.26
N SER A 62 15.71 2.57 3.22
CA SER A 62 15.94 2.15 4.60
C SER A 62 16.17 0.63 4.75
N LEU A 63 15.72 -0.19 3.79
CA LEU A 63 15.97 -1.62 3.77
C LEU A 63 17.39 -1.98 3.33
N VAL A 64 18.09 -1.09 2.61
CA VAL A 64 19.48 -1.30 2.16
C VAL A 64 20.47 -1.43 3.33
N PRO A 65 20.52 -0.51 4.32
CA PRO A 65 21.41 -0.68 5.46
C PRO A 65 21.05 -1.90 6.30
N GLN A 66 19.76 -2.27 6.36
CA GLN A 66 19.32 -3.49 7.04
C GLN A 66 19.85 -4.74 6.32
N LEU A 67 19.72 -4.81 4.99
CA LEU A 67 20.28 -5.88 4.16
C LEU A 67 21.80 -5.96 4.24
N TYR A 68 22.49 -4.83 4.16
CA TYR A 68 23.94 -4.78 4.31
C TYR A 68 24.38 -5.30 5.69
N LYS A 69 23.70 -4.87 6.76
CA LYS A 69 24.00 -5.33 8.12
C LYS A 69 23.79 -6.83 8.25
N THR A 70 22.68 -7.37 7.74
CA THR A 70 22.40 -8.81 7.73
C THR A 70 23.46 -9.62 6.97
N ILE A 71 23.91 -9.14 5.81
CA ILE A 71 24.99 -9.77 5.03
C ILE A 71 26.32 -9.74 5.81
N ARG A 72 26.65 -8.60 6.43
CA ARG A 72 27.93 -8.40 7.12
C ARG A 72 28.03 -9.18 8.43
N THR A 73 26.98 -9.19 9.25
CA THR A 73 27.03 -9.86 10.57
C THR A 73 26.87 -11.37 10.45
N ARG A 74 26.26 -11.87 9.35
CA ARG A 74 25.88 -13.29 9.19
C ARG A 74 25.19 -13.87 10.42
N SER A 75 24.55 -13.01 11.21
CA SER A 75 23.74 -13.37 12.36
C SER A 75 22.32 -12.97 12.04
N THR A 76 21.51 -13.98 11.76
CA THR A 76 20.10 -13.85 11.45
C THR A 76 19.21 -14.40 12.56
N GLN A 77 19.81 -14.93 13.63
CA GLN A 77 19.10 -15.58 14.73
C GLN A 77 18.17 -14.62 15.48
N ASP A 78 18.47 -13.31 15.47
CA ASP A 78 17.66 -12.29 16.13
C ASP A 78 16.45 -11.80 15.29
N ILE A 79 16.34 -12.21 14.01
CA ILE A 79 15.23 -11.82 13.14
C ILE A 79 14.14 -12.90 13.18
N SER A 80 12.98 -12.55 13.74
CA SER A 80 11.82 -13.44 13.78
C SER A 80 11.26 -13.73 12.38
N TYR A 81 11.08 -15.01 12.05
CA TYR A 81 10.37 -15.45 10.85
C TYR A 81 8.91 -14.96 10.83
N GLY A 82 8.28 -14.85 12.01
CA GLY A 82 6.93 -14.31 12.13
C GLY A 82 6.85 -12.85 11.68
N TYR A 83 7.85 -12.03 12.04
CA TYR A 83 7.93 -10.64 11.59
C TYR A 83 8.04 -10.55 10.06
N GLN A 84 8.92 -11.34 9.44
CA GLN A 84 9.06 -11.35 7.98
C GLN A 84 7.77 -11.83 7.27
N ALA A 85 7.11 -12.85 7.79
CA ALA A 85 5.86 -13.36 7.19
C ALA A 85 4.73 -12.31 7.24
N VAL A 86 4.54 -11.67 8.39
CA VAL A 86 3.54 -10.60 8.54
C VAL A 86 3.88 -9.40 7.65
N TYR A 87 5.16 -9.05 7.54
CA TYR A 87 5.61 -7.98 6.64
C TYR A 87 5.30 -8.28 5.18
N MET A 88 5.61 -9.49 4.71
CA MET A 88 5.32 -9.95 3.35
C MET A 88 3.82 -9.91 3.02
N ILE A 89 2.98 -10.35 3.96
CA ILE A 89 1.52 -10.34 3.79
C ILE A 89 1.00 -8.90 3.75
N GLY A 90 1.44 -8.04 4.68
CA GLY A 90 1.06 -6.64 4.72
C GLY A 90 1.45 -5.89 3.45
N LEU A 91 2.69 -6.09 2.98
CA LEU A 91 3.19 -5.47 1.76
C LEU A 91 2.48 -5.99 0.51
N ALA A 92 2.14 -7.29 0.44
CA ALA A 92 1.32 -7.85 -0.63
C ALA A 92 -0.09 -7.22 -0.66
N GLY A 93 -0.69 -6.98 0.52
CA GLY A 93 -1.96 -6.27 0.65
C GLY A 93 -1.89 -4.82 0.15
N ILE A 94 -0.84 -4.08 0.51
CA ILE A 94 -0.59 -2.72 0.03
C ILE A 94 -0.38 -2.71 -1.49
N LEU A 95 0.36 -3.68 -2.03
CA LEU A 95 0.61 -3.81 -3.45
C LEU A 95 -0.68 -4.11 -4.23
N TYR A 96 -1.51 -5.02 -3.73
CA TYR A 96 -2.83 -5.31 -4.31
C TYR A 96 -3.72 -4.07 -4.30
N TYR A 97 -3.77 -3.35 -3.17
CA TYR A 97 -4.52 -2.10 -3.04
C TYR A 97 -4.04 -1.03 -4.04
N ALA A 98 -2.72 -0.83 -4.15
CA ALA A 98 -2.13 0.13 -5.07
C ALA A 98 -2.41 -0.22 -6.55
N LEU A 99 -2.40 -1.50 -6.90
CA LEU A 99 -2.76 -1.97 -8.25
C LEU A 99 -4.26 -1.81 -8.53
N ALA A 100 -5.11 -2.15 -7.58
CA ALA A 100 -6.57 -2.05 -7.73
C ALA A 100 -7.03 -0.60 -7.96
N LEU A 101 -6.33 0.37 -7.36
CA LEU A 101 -6.61 1.81 -7.52
C LEU A 101 -5.73 2.50 -8.57
N GLY A 102 -4.78 1.78 -9.19
CA GLY A 102 -3.90 2.33 -10.21
C GLY A 102 -3.03 3.50 -9.72
N LEU A 103 -2.49 3.41 -8.49
CA LEU A 103 -1.71 4.48 -7.84
C LEU A 103 -0.21 4.36 -8.17
N PRO A 104 0.33 5.11 -9.15
CA PRO A 104 1.73 4.97 -9.58
C PRO A 104 2.75 5.34 -8.53
N ALA A 105 2.45 6.31 -7.69
CA ALA A 105 3.32 6.74 -6.59
C ALA A 105 3.56 5.63 -5.55
N ILE A 106 2.66 4.64 -5.45
CA ILE A 106 2.71 3.59 -4.42
C ILE A 106 3.23 2.28 -5.00
N TYR A 107 2.76 1.85 -6.18
CA TYR A 107 3.15 0.52 -6.69
C TYR A 107 4.65 0.45 -6.98
N GLY A 108 5.27 1.51 -7.50
CA GLY A 108 6.69 1.51 -7.88
C GLY A 108 7.62 1.19 -6.71
N PRO A 109 7.60 2.00 -5.63
CA PRO A 109 8.36 1.71 -4.42
C PRO A 109 7.98 0.38 -3.76
N ALA A 110 6.68 0.04 -3.74
CA ALA A 110 6.21 -1.21 -3.12
C ALA A 110 6.75 -2.47 -3.83
N PHE A 111 6.87 -2.47 -5.16
CA PHE A 111 7.49 -3.58 -5.90
C PHE A 111 8.97 -3.74 -5.57
N PHE A 112 9.72 -2.63 -5.55
CA PHE A 112 11.14 -2.64 -5.19
C PHE A 112 11.32 -3.16 -3.76
N GLU A 113 10.50 -2.67 -2.84
CA GLU A 113 10.49 -3.08 -1.46
C GLU A 113 10.18 -4.58 -1.30
N PHE A 114 9.20 -5.09 -2.04
CA PHE A 114 8.84 -6.51 -2.05
C PHE A 114 10.01 -7.38 -2.53
N PHE A 115 10.75 -6.93 -3.54
CA PHE A 115 11.95 -7.62 -4.01
C PHE A 115 13.06 -7.62 -2.96
N CYS A 116 13.32 -6.48 -2.31
CA CYS A 116 14.35 -6.37 -1.27
C CYS A 116 14.05 -7.28 -0.07
N ILE A 117 12.80 -7.31 0.41
CA ILE A 117 12.43 -8.16 1.55
C ILE A 117 12.44 -9.65 1.17
N ALA A 118 12.05 -10.01 -0.06
CA ALA A 118 12.15 -11.38 -0.55
C ALA A 118 13.62 -11.84 -0.61
N ALA A 119 14.53 -11.01 -1.12
CA ALA A 119 15.96 -11.29 -1.15
C ALA A 119 16.54 -11.46 0.26
N LEU A 120 16.11 -10.62 1.22
CA LEU A 120 16.44 -10.74 2.64
C LEU A 120 16.00 -12.08 3.23
N THR A 121 14.77 -12.52 2.94
CA THR A 121 14.23 -13.79 3.40
C THR A 121 15.00 -14.98 2.81
N VAL A 122 15.31 -14.97 1.51
CA VAL A 122 16.12 -16.03 0.87
C VAL A 122 17.51 -16.11 1.49
N LEU A 123 18.16 -14.97 1.69
CA LEU A 123 19.48 -14.92 2.31
C LEU A 123 19.45 -15.46 3.76
N LYS A 124 18.40 -15.13 4.51
CA LYS A 124 18.18 -15.63 5.86
C LYS A 124 18.07 -17.16 5.89
N VAL A 125 17.21 -17.72 5.03
CA VAL A 125 17.02 -19.17 4.87
C VAL A 125 18.33 -19.85 4.44
N TYR A 126 19.09 -19.23 3.54
CA TYR A 126 20.38 -19.75 3.09
C TYR A 126 21.41 -19.78 4.23
N PHE A 127 21.50 -18.75 5.07
CA PHE A 127 22.42 -18.74 6.21
C PHE A 127 22.05 -19.77 7.29
N GLU A 128 20.76 -19.98 7.56
CA GLU A 128 20.33 -21.04 8.49
C GLU A 128 20.52 -22.44 7.89
N TYR A 129 20.39 -22.61 6.58
CA TYR A 129 20.73 -23.87 5.90
C TYR A 129 22.23 -24.16 5.93
N LEU A 130 23.08 -23.14 5.75
CA LEU A 130 24.55 -23.28 5.83
C LEU A 130 25.08 -23.43 7.25
N ARG A 131 24.34 -22.91 8.24
CA ARG A 131 24.60 -23.12 9.66
C ARG A 131 23.37 -23.75 10.30
N PRO A 132 23.05 -25.03 10.00
CA PRO A 132 22.10 -25.76 10.81
C PRO A 132 22.59 -25.61 12.25
N ALA A 133 21.71 -25.16 13.14
CA ALA A 133 22.05 -25.04 14.55
C ALA A 133 22.79 -26.32 14.94
N ALA A 134 24.03 -26.18 15.42
CA ALA A 134 24.72 -27.31 16.00
C ALA A 134 23.70 -27.96 16.94
N PRO A 135 23.43 -29.28 16.81
CA PRO A 135 22.49 -29.96 17.69
C PRO A 135 22.84 -29.51 19.10
N CYS A 136 21.83 -28.99 19.80
CA CYS A 136 21.95 -28.42 21.13
C CYS A 136 23.04 -29.19 21.87
N GLU A 137 24.16 -28.51 22.11
CA GLU A 137 25.26 -29.03 22.88
C GLU A 137 24.63 -29.75 24.07
N ALA A 138 24.73 -31.09 24.08
CA ALA A 138 24.30 -31.87 25.23
C ALA A 138 25.00 -31.22 26.44
N PRO A 139 24.30 -30.97 27.57
CA PRO A 139 24.90 -30.26 28.69
C PRO A 139 26.12 -31.03 29.21
N ALA A 140 27.30 -30.68 28.70
CA ALA A 140 28.58 -31.29 29.01
C ALA A 140 29.41 -30.31 29.83
N SER A 141 28.99 -30.07 31.07
CA SER A 141 29.77 -30.46 32.25
C SER A 141 29.19 -29.79 33.51
N PRO A 142 29.19 -30.49 34.65
CA PRO A 142 28.84 -29.89 35.93
C PRO A 142 29.83 -28.76 36.24
N SER A 143 29.30 -27.58 36.52
CA SER A 143 30.04 -26.46 37.08
C SER A 143 30.89 -26.93 38.28
N PRO A 144 32.18 -26.53 38.39
CA PRO A 144 32.98 -26.86 39.56
C PRO A 144 32.30 -26.29 40.83
N PRO A 145 32.40 -26.99 41.98
CA PRO A 145 31.74 -26.55 43.20
C PRO A 145 32.24 -25.16 43.59
N ALA A 146 31.29 -24.31 43.95
CA ALA A 146 31.52 -22.96 44.46
C ALA A 146 32.68 -22.94 45.45
N SER A 147 33.67 -22.09 45.20
CA SER A 147 34.74 -21.79 46.14
C SER A 147 34.13 -21.41 47.51
N PRO A 148 34.70 -21.87 48.63
CA PRO A 148 34.15 -21.62 49.96
C PRO A 148 34.04 -20.12 50.22
N CYS A 149 32.91 -19.68 50.74
CA CYS A 149 32.76 -18.36 51.36
C CYS A 149 33.98 -18.09 52.25
N ARG A 150 34.84 -17.16 51.81
CA ARG A 150 35.93 -16.67 52.64
C ARG A 150 35.33 -15.75 53.69
N GLU A 151 35.10 -16.29 54.89
CA GLU A 151 35.11 -15.52 56.13
C GLU A 151 36.31 -14.56 56.10
N MET A 152 36.03 -13.27 56.24
CA MET A 152 37.04 -12.29 56.64
C MET A 152 36.33 -11.24 57.49
N VAL A 153 36.36 -11.54 58.79
CA VAL A 153 36.49 -10.66 59.97
C VAL A 153 35.65 -9.38 60.01
#